data_AF-A0A9D8HSX4-F1
#
_entry.id   AF-A0A9D8HSX4-F1
#
_cell.length_a   1.000
_cell.length_b   1.000
_cell.length_c   1.000
_cell.angle_alpha   90.00
_cell.angle_beta   90.00
_cell.angle_gamma   90.00
#
_symmetry.space_group_name_H-M   'P 1'
#
loop_
_entity.id
_entity.type
_entity.pdbx_description
1 polymer ?
#
loop_
_entity_poly.entity_id
_entity_poly.type
_entity_poly.pdbx_seq_one_letter_code
_entity_poly.pdbx_strand_id
1 'polypeptide(L)'
;MKLNVDAHLWCLGTYAERYVPGGYFEDLSLDEKLKIMSEIEGLTGNFTLYPTAPLPSDPDKLVKKLADYGLVVSNVAPSLTWGDPGFKHGAFSTTEDKILKETIKSF
;
A
#
# COMPACT_ATOMS: atom_id res chain seq x y z
N MET A 1 6.77 20.67 -19.01
CA MET A 1 7.30 19.45 -18.37
C MET A 1 6.08 18.63 -17.93
N LYS A 2 5.95 17.36 -18.34
CA LYS A 2 4.83 16.51 -17.91
C LYS A 2 5.26 15.76 -16.64
N LEU A 3 4.62 16.05 -15.51
CA LEU A 3 4.84 15.33 -14.26
C LEU A 3 3.93 14.10 -14.25
N ASN A 4 4.53 12.92 -14.05
CA ASN A 4 3.77 11.70 -13.78
C ASN A 4 3.69 11.57 -12.27
N VAL A 5 2.50 11.76 -11.71
CA VAL A 5 2.27 11.70 -10.27
C VAL A 5 1.64 10.36 -9.93
N ASP A 6 2.17 9.71 -8.91
CA ASP A 6 1.59 8.55 -8.27
C ASP A 6 1.35 8.82 -6.78
N ALA A 7 0.37 8.13 -6.20
CA ALA A 7 0.01 8.23 -4.80
C ALA A 7 -0.29 6.84 -4.24
N HIS A 8 -0.11 6.69 -2.93
CA HIS A 8 -0.44 5.47 -2.20
C HIS A 8 -1.70 5.68 -1.36
N LEU A 9 -2.48 4.62 -1.13
CA LEU A 9 -3.75 4.72 -0.38
C LEU A 9 -3.61 5.23 1.06
N TRP A 10 -2.43 5.13 1.70
CA TRP A 10 -2.26 5.64 3.06
C TRP A 10 -2.26 7.17 3.15
N CYS A 11 -2.12 7.90 2.03
CA CYS A 11 -2.42 9.34 2.00
C CYS A 11 -3.87 9.65 2.42
N LEU A 12 -4.76 8.66 2.34
CA LEU A 12 -6.17 8.75 2.74
C LEU A 12 -6.48 7.80 3.91
N GLY A 13 -5.47 7.35 4.65
CA GLY A 13 -5.64 6.51 5.84
C GLY A 13 -6.03 7.33 7.07
N THR A 14 -6.40 6.66 8.16
CA THR A 14 -6.88 7.30 9.40
C THR A 14 -5.81 7.99 10.24
N TYR A 15 -4.54 7.89 9.83
CA TYR A 15 -3.37 8.41 10.55
C TYR A 15 -3.28 7.96 12.01
N ALA A 16 -3.52 6.67 12.26
CA ALA A 16 -3.30 6.06 13.56
C ALA A 16 -1.86 6.30 14.06
N GLU A 17 -1.75 6.65 15.34
CA GLU A 17 -0.49 6.93 15.99
C GLU A 17 -0.46 6.32 17.40
N ARG A 18 0.67 6.45 18.10
CA ARG A 18 0.89 5.74 19.38
C ARG A 18 -0.18 6.08 20.43
N TYR A 19 -0.62 7.33 20.47
CA TYR A 19 -1.60 7.78 21.45
C TYR A 19 -3.04 7.77 20.93
N VAL A 20 -3.22 7.54 19.63
CA VAL A 20 -4.52 7.47 18.94
C VAL A 20 -4.52 6.24 18.03
N PRO A 21 -4.61 5.02 18.60
CA PRO A 21 -4.48 3.78 17.83
C PRO A 21 -5.63 3.55 16.84
N GLY A 22 -6.79 4.18 17.07
CA GLY A 22 -7.94 4.15 16.15
C GLY A 22 -7.84 5.13 14.98
N GLY A 23 -6.83 6.01 14.97
CA GLY A 23 -6.75 7.12 14.03
C GLY A 23 -7.67 8.29 14.39
N TYR A 24 -7.55 9.36 13.62
CA TYR A 24 -8.22 10.63 13.86
C TYR A 24 -9.63 10.71 13.26
N PHE A 25 -9.98 9.79 12.35
CA PHE A 25 -11.25 9.75 11.64
C PHE A 25 -11.58 8.32 11.19
N GLU A 26 -12.84 8.10 10.80
CA GLU A 26 -13.30 6.81 10.27
C GLU A 26 -12.58 6.46 8.96
N ASP A 27 -12.23 5.19 8.81
CA ASP A 27 -11.52 4.73 7.62
C ASP A 27 -12.44 4.72 6.40
N LEU A 28 -12.01 5.37 5.32
CA LEU A 28 -12.72 5.32 4.05
C LEU A 28 -12.62 3.92 3.44
N SER A 29 -13.68 3.46 2.80
CA SER A 29 -13.64 2.24 2.00
C SER A 29 -12.65 2.38 0.84
N LEU A 30 -12.19 1.25 0.31
CA LEU A 30 -11.28 1.25 -0.83
C LEU A 30 -11.85 2.01 -2.04
N ASP A 31 -13.13 1.83 -2.33
CA ASP A 31 -13.78 2.49 -3.48
C ASP A 31 -13.90 4.00 -3.28
N GLU A 32 -14.16 4.47 -2.06
CA GLU A 32 -14.15 5.91 -1.75
C GLU A 32 -12.76 6.51 -1.93
N LYS A 33 -11.72 5.83 -1.45
CA LYS A 33 -10.32 6.26 -1.62
C LYS A 33 -9.93 6.35 -3.11
N LEU A 34 -10.27 5.33 -3.89
CA LEU A 34 -9.97 5.30 -5.33
C LEU A 34 -10.74 6.36 -6.11
N LYS A 35 -12.01 6.62 -5.74
CA LYS A 35 -12.80 7.70 -6.31
C LYS A 35 -12.16 9.06 -6.06
N ILE A 36 -11.79 9.36 -4.81
CA ILE A 36 -11.11 10.62 -4.47
C ILE A 36 -9.83 10.78 -5.29
N MET A 37 -9.03 9.71 -5.42
CA MET A 37 -7.81 9.74 -6.23
C MET A 37 -8.08 10.00 -7.71
N SER A 38 -9.13 9.39 -8.29
CA SER A 38 -9.49 9.61 -9.70
C SER A 38 -9.90 11.04 -10.03
N GLU A 39 -10.35 11.80 -9.03
CA GLU A 39 -10.76 13.20 -9.17
C GLU A 39 -9.56 14.17 -9.07
N ILE A 40 -8.36 13.70 -8.71
CA ILE A 40 -7.15 14.52 -8.61
C ILE A 40 -6.52 14.71 -10.00
N GLU A 41 -6.53 15.95 -10.49
CA GLU A 41 -5.92 16.29 -11.77
C GLU A 41 -4.42 15.98 -11.79
N GLY A 42 -4.00 15.12 -12.73
CA GLY A 42 -2.60 14.74 -12.92
C GLY A 42 -2.14 13.50 -12.15
N LEU A 43 -2.98 12.93 -11.27
CA LEU A 43 -2.71 11.66 -10.62
C LEU A 43 -3.09 10.51 -11.57
N THR A 44 -2.09 9.72 -11.95
CA THR A 44 -2.32 8.58 -12.85
C THR A 44 -1.84 7.26 -12.25
N GLY A 45 -0.89 7.30 -11.31
CA GLY A 45 -0.33 6.11 -10.69
C GLY A 45 -0.90 5.82 -9.31
N ASN A 46 -1.18 4.55 -9.03
CA ASN A 46 -1.39 4.04 -7.68
C ASN A 46 -0.21 3.17 -7.23
N PHE A 47 0.35 3.52 -6.09
CA PHE A 47 1.37 2.75 -5.38
C PHE A 47 0.68 1.75 -4.45
N THR A 48 0.89 0.46 -4.70
CA THR A 48 0.25 -0.63 -3.98
C THR A 48 1.24 -1.34 -3.06
N LEU A 49 0.76 -1.78 -1.90
CA LEU A 49 1.57 -2.51 -0.93
C LEU A 49 1.15 -3.99 -0.86
N TYR A 50 2.10 -4.92 -0.98
CA TYR A 50 1.86 -6.36 -0.88
C TYR A 50 2.21 -6.91 0.52
N PRO A 51 1.35 -7.72 1.18
CA PRO A 51 0.07 -8.29 0.74
C PRO A 51 -1.16 -7.49 1.21
N THR A 52 -0.98 -6.24 1.65
CA THR A 52 -2.08 -5.40 2.13
C THR A 52 -3.06 -5.03 1.01
N ALA A 53 -4.32 -4.76 1.38
CA ALA A 53 -5.29 -4.21 0.44
C ALA A 53 -4.74 -2.93 -0.22
N PRO A 54 -4.95 -2.71 -1.53
CA PRO A 54 -5.92 -3.37 -2.41
C PRO A 54 -5.42 -4.63 -3.10
N LEU A 55 -4.22 -5.14 -2.82
CA LEU A 55 -3.66 -6.24 -3.62
C LEU A 55 -4.50 -7.52 -3.42
N PRO A 56 -5.30 -7.96 -4.42
CA PRO A 56 -6.08 -9.17 -4.32
C PRO A 56 -5.13 -10.36 -4.51
N SER A 57 -5.58 -11.56 -4.15
CA SER A 57 -4.94 -12.82 -4.59
C SER A 57 -4.84 -12.94 -6.13
N ASP A 58 -5.50 -12.04 -6.86
CA ASP A 58 -5.65 -11.99 -8.31
C ASP A 58 -5.24 -10.59 -8.81
N PRO A 59 -4.04 -10.44 -9.39
CA PRO A 59 -3.52 -9.15 -9.86
C PRO A 59 -4.33 -8.56 -11.03
N ASP A 60 -5.00 -9.39 -11.83
CA ASP A 60 -5.80 -8.90 -12.97
C ASP A 60 -7.03 -8.11 -12.51
N LYS A 61 -7.61 -8.52 -11.37
CA LYS A 61 -8.72 -7.77 -10.75
C LYS A 61 -8.29 -6.39 -10.26
N LEU A 62 -7.07 -6.27 -9.73
CA LEU A 62 -6.55 -4.97 -9.30
C LEU A 62 -6.39 -4.02 -10.48
N VAL A 63 -5.77 -4.52 -11.56
CA VAL A 63 -5.56 -3.72 -12.77
C VAL A 63 -6.88 -3.26 -13.36
N LYS A 64 -7.87 -4.14 -13.46
CA LYS A 64 -9.22 -3.77 -13.92
C LYS A 64 -9.87 -2.74 -13.00
N LYS A 65 -9.84 -2.96 -11.69
CA LYS A 65 -10.43 -2.04 -10.72
C LYS A 65 -9.80 -0.65 -10.81
N LEU A 66 -8.47 -0.56 -10.91
CA LEU A 66 -7.79 0.74 -11.06
C LEU A 66 -8.09 1.39 -12.41
N ALA A 67 -8.19 0.61 -13.49
CA ALA A 67 -8.56 1.11 -14.81
C ALA A 67 -9.95 1.75 -14.83
N ASP A 68 -10.92 1.22 -14.07
CA ASP A 68 -12.26 1.82 -13.92
C ASP A 68 -12.20 3.25 -13.34
N TYR A 69 -11.14 3.56 -12.59
CA TYR A 69 -10.88 4.88 -11.98
C TYR A 69 -9.84 5.70 -12.76
N GLY A 70 -9.41 5.25 -13.94
CA GLY A 70 -8.37 5.94 -14.74
C GLY A 70 -6.97 5.89 -14.14
N LEU A 71 -6.74 5.01 -13.16
CA LEU A 71 -5.46 4.82 -12.47
C LEU A 71 -4.73 3.59 -13.01
N VAL A 72 -3.39 3.62 -12.98
CA VAL A 72 -2.53 2.48 -13.31
C VAL A 72 -1.75 2.03 -12.08
N VAL A 73 -1.40 0.75 -11.99
CA VAL A 73 -0.44 0.28 -10.98
C VAL A 73 0.93 0.85 -11.34
N SER A 74 1.42 1.80 -10.55
CA SER A 74 2.74 2.43 -10.77
C SER A 74 3.86 1.62 -10.12
N ASN A 75 3.61 1.14 -8.90
CA ASN A 75 4.61 0.46 -8.09
C ASN A 75 3.93 -0.54 -7.16
N VAL A 76 4.61 -1.65 -6.88
CA VAL A 76 4.24 -2.64 -5.87
C VAL A 76 5.39 -2.76 -4.90
N ALA A 77 5.18 -2.35 -3.65
CA ALA A 77 6.18 -2.49 -2.59
C ALA A 77 5.70 -3.47 -1.50
N PRO A 78 6.60 -4.27 -0.92
CA PRO A 78 6.24 -5.21 0.12
C PRO A 78 6.08 -4.53 1.48
N SER A 79 4.89 -4.60 2.07
CA SER A 79 4.56 -4.04 3.40
C SER A 79 4.89 -4.96 4.58
N LEU A 80 5.19 -6.24 4.32
CA LEU A 80 5.46 -7.25 5.36
C LEU A 80 6.52 -6.80 6.37
N THR A 81 7.50 -6.00 5.94
CA THR A 81 8.67 -5.66 6.76
C THR A 81 8.41 -4.61 7.85
N TRP A 82 7.30 -3.86 7.80
CA TRP A 82 7.10 -2.69 8.69
C TRP A 82 5.94 -2.83 9.67
N GLY A 83 4.91 -3.59 9.33
CA GLY A 83 3.69 -3.72 10.14
C GLY A 83 3.66 -4.95 11.06
N ASP A 84 4.49 -5.97 10.80
CA ASP A 84 4.49 -7.21 11.57
C ASP A 84 5.49 -7.13 12.74
N PRO A 85 5.05 -7.36 13.99
CA PRO A 85 5.92 -7.42 15.16
C PRO A 85 7.11 -8.39 15.04
N GLY A 86 7.00 -9.41 14.18
CA GLY A 86 8.07 -10.35 13.85
C GLY A 86 9.31 -9.69 13.26
N PHE A 87 9.16 -8.57 12.53
CA PHE A 87 10.27 -7.83 11.93
C PHE A 87 10.74 -6.63 12.76
N LYS A 88 10.41 -6.57 14.06
CA LYS A 88 10.81 -5.48 14.97
C LYS A 88 12.33 -5.22 15.03
N HIS A 89 13.15 -6.21 14.68
CA HIS A 89 14.62 -6.11 14.65
C HIS A 89 15.18 -5.93 13.22
N GLY A 90 14.31 -5.57 12.27
CA GLY A 90 14.61 -5.45 10.84
C GLY A 90 14.34 -6.74 10.09
N ALA A 91 13.91 -6.61 8.83
CA ALA A 91 13.66 -7.76 7.97
C ALA A 91 14.94 -8.24 7.26
N PHE A 92 15.64 -7.33 6.57
CA PHE A 92 16.87 -7.65 5.83
C PHE A 92 18.16 -7.52 6.64
N SER A 93 18.12 -6.75 7.72
CA SER A 93 19.28 -6.44 8.55
C SER A 93 19.29 -7.19 9.87
N THR A 94 18.41 -8.18 10.05
CA THR A 94 18.38 -9.02 11.24
C THR A 94 19.55 -9.99 11.26
N THR A 95 19.97 -10.38 12.47
CA THR A 95 20.95 -11.45 12.68
C THR A 95 20.30 -12.84 12.69
N GLU A 96 18.97 -12.93 12.61
CA GLU A 96 18.21 -14.18 12.66
C GLU A 96 18.04 -14.80 11.25
N ASP A 97 18.74 -15.89 10.98
CA ASP A 97 18.75 -16.58 9.68
C ASP A 97 17.34 -17.03 9.22
N LYS A 98 16.46 -17.42 10.15
CA LYS A 98 15.09 -17.82 9.82
C LYS A 98 14.27 -16.66 9.27
N ILE A 99 14.30 -15.52 9.95
CA ILE A 99 13.58 -14.30 9.55
C ILE A 99 14.11 -13.78 8.22
N LEU A 100 15.43 -13.83 8.01
CA LEU A 100 16.03 -13.44 6.73
C LEU A 100 15.55 -14.33 5.57
N LYS A 101 15.52 -15.66 5.77
CA LYS A 101 15.02 -16.63 4.78
C LYS A 101 13.53 -16.44 4.48
N GLU A 102 12.72 -16.18 5.49
CA GLU A 102 11.29 -15.90 5.33
C GLU A 102 11.04 -14.58 4.60
N THR A 103 11.82 -13.54 4.93
CA THR A 103 11.77 -12.25 4.23
C THR A 103 12.10 -12.43 2.75
N ILE A 104 13.21 -13.09 2.42
CA ILE A 104 13.63 -13.29 1.02
C ILE A 104 12.61 -14.11 0.23
N LYS A 105 11.96 -15.11 0.85
CA LYS A 105 10.91 -15.91 0.19
C LYS A 105 9.62 -15.14 -0.09
N SER A 106 9.40 -14.02 0.61
CA SER A 106 8.19 -13.22 0.50
C SER A 106 8.27 -12.15 -0.59
N PHE A 107 9.45 -11.98 -1.19
CA PHE A 107 9.73 -11.14 -2.37
C PHE A 107 9.80 -12.02 -3.62
#